data_AF-A0A1Q4DTG4-F1
#
_entry.id   AF-A0A1Q4DTG4-F1
#
_cell.length_a   1.000
_cell.length_b   1.000
_cell.length_c   1.000
_cell.angle_alpha   90.00
_cell.angle_beta   90.00
_cell.angle_gamma   90.00
#
_symmetry.space_group_name_H-M   'P 1'
#
loop_
_entity.id
_entity.type
_entity.pdbx_description
1 polymer ?
#
loop_
_entity_poly.entity_id
_entity_poly.type
_entity_poly.pdbx_seq_one_letter_code
_entity_poly.pdbx_strand_id
1 'polypeptide(L)' 'MTELEQRRLLLTSPWEEEFLHWALSDDGPRLHGHFVPQSRRSRSVTASGWCPGLRSERVVGDE' A
#
# COMPACT_ATOMS: atom_id res chain seq x y z
N MET A 1 -9.03 -3.54 -15.02
CA MET A 1 -8.29 -2.44 -14.39
C MET A 1 -6.82 -2.70 -14.56
N THR A 2 -6.11 -1.72 -15.08
CA THR A 2 -4.66 -1.65 -15.19
C THR A 2 -4.02 -1.29 -13.83
N GLU A 3 -2.73 -1.55 -13.68
CA GLU A 3 -1.96 -1.17 -12.49
C GLU A 3 -2.07 0.35 -12.23
N LEU A 4 -1.99 1.17 -13.28
CA LEU A 4 -2.05 2.63 -13.16
C LEU A 4 -3.42 3.11 -12.63
N GLU A 5 -4.51 2.49 -13.08
CA GLU A 5 -5.86 2.75 -12.54
C GLU A 5 -5.98 2.31 -11.08
N GLN A 6 -5.40 1.16 -10.70
CA GLN A 6 -5.39 0.71 -9.32
C GLN A 6 -4.62 1.67 -8.42
N ARG A 7 -3.43 2.11 -8.83
CA ARG A 7 -2.65 3.12 -8.11
C ARG A 7 -3.44 4.42 -7.93
N ARG A 8 -4.14 4.87 -8.97
CA ARG A 8 -4.98 6.07 -8.89
C ARG A 8 -6.09 5.92 -7.85
N LEU A 9 -6.73 4.75 -7.76
CA LEU A 9 -7.77 4.48 -6.77
C LEU A 9 -7.23 4.45 -5.34
N LEU A 10 -6.05 3.85 -5.12
CA LEU A 10 -5.39 3.87 -3.81
C LEU A 10 -5.01 5.28 -3.37
N LEU A 11 -4.48 6.08 -4.30
CA LEU A 11 -4.13 7.48 -4.03
C LEU A 11 -5.36 8.35 -3.68
N THR A 12 -6.56 7.94 -4.08
CA THR A 12 -7.81 8.62 -3.68
C THR A 12 -8.36 8.16 -2.34
N SER A 13 -7.80 7.08 -1.78
CA SER A 13 -8.21 6.47 -0.51
C SER A 13 -7.02 6.29 0.45
N PRO A 14 -6.29 7.36 0.82
CA PRO A 14 -5.08 7.24 1.64
C PRO A 14 -5.32 6.60 3.02
N TRP A 15 -6.54 6.67 3.57
CA TRP A 15 -6.91 6.02 4.82
C TRP A 15 -6.89 4.48 4.73
N GLU A 16 -7.00 3.90 3.53
CA GLU A 16 -6.91 2.44 3.36
C GLU A 16 -5.51 1.91 3.74
N GLU A 17 -4.49 2.76 3.75
CA GLU A 17 -3.15 2.40 4.21
C GLU A 17 -3.03 2.29 5.73
N GLU A 18 -3.96 2.89 6.48
CA GLU A 18 -3.95 2.78 7.94
C GLU A 18 -4.38 1.38 8.39
N PHE A 19 -5.11 0.63 7.55
CA PHE A 19 -5.45 -0.77 7.80
C PHE A 19 -4.29 -1.71 7.48
N LEU A 20 -4.16 -2.76 8.27
CA LEU A 20 -3.13 -3.79 8.09
C LEU A 20 -3.24 -4.46 6.72
N HIS A 21 -2.17 -4.38 5.94
CA HIS A 21 -2.08 -4.97 4.61
C HIS A 21 -0.65 -5.39 4.25
N TRP A 22 -0.53 -6.44 3.43
CA TRP A 22 0.75 -6.90 2.91
C TRP A 22 1.04 -6.23 1.57
N ALA A 23 2.19 -5.56 1.46
CA ALA A 23 2.68 -4.95 0.22
C ALA A 23 4.01 -5.58 -0.19
N LEU A 24 4.31 -5.58 -1.49
CA LEU A 24 5.55 -6.13 -2.03
C LEU A 24 6.63 -5.04 -2.04
N SER A 25 7.66 -5.21 -1.20
CA SER A 25 8.84 -4.36 -1.15
C SER A 25 10.04 -5.06 -1.83
N ASP A 26 11.15 -4.33 -2.01
CA ASP A 26 12.38 -4.85 -2.62
C ASP A 26 12.98 -6.03 -1.81
N ASP A 27 12.79 -6.03 -0.48
CA ASP A 27 13.21 -7.13 0.41
C ASP A 27 12.15 -8.26 0.55
N GLY A 28 11.06 -8.19 -0.22
CA GLY A 28 9.92 -9.10 -0.14
C GLY A 28 8.68 -8.51 0.53
N PRO A 29 7.66 -9.34 0.85
CA PRO A 29 6.41 -8.88 1.42
C PRO A 29 6.62 -8.23 2.79
N ARG A 30 6.14 -6.99 2.95
CA ARG A 30 6.14 -6.25 4.22
C ARG A 30 4.71 -6.00 4.68
N LEU A 31 4.51 -5.95 5.99
CA LEU A 31 3.22 -5.61 6.60
C LEU A 31 3.19 -4.12 6.92
N HIS A 32 2.19 -3.42 6.39
CA HIS A 32 1.96 -1.99 6.57
C HIS A 32 0.62 -1.76 7.27
N GLY A 33 0.44 -0.57 7.84
CA GLY A 33 -0.77 -0.19 8.56
C GLY A 33 -0.72 -0.56 10.04
N HIS A 34 -1.71 -0.10 10.79
CA HIS A 34 -1.77 -0.24 12.25
C HIS A 34 -3.15 -0.64 12.76
N PHE A 35 -4.21 -0.47 11.97
CA PHE A 35 -5.56 -0.86 12.32
C PHE A 35 -5.92 -2.21 11.73
N VAL A 36 -6.58 -3.06 12.52
CA VAL A 36 -7.13 -4.31 12.00
C VAL A 36 -8.32 -3.97 11.09
N PRO A 37 -8.33 -4.41 9.82
CA PRO A 37 -9.46 -4.15 8.94
C PRO A 37 -10.73 -4.82 9.47
N GLN A 38 -11.78 -4.05 9.71
CA GLN A 38 -13.08 -4.56 10.16
C GLN A 38 -13.81 -5.36 9.05
N SER A 39 -13.40 -5.19 7.80
CA SER A 39 -13.95 -5.87 6.62
C SER A 39 -12.83 -6.33 5.71
N ARG A 40 -12.99 -7.49 5.06
CA ARG A 40 -12.01 -8.05 4.11
C ARG A 40 -11.85 -7.27 2.80
N ARG A 41 -12.56 -6.14 2.62
CA ARG A 41 -12.62 -5.39 1.36
C ARG A 41 -11.69 -4.18 1.26
N SER A 42 -10.68 -4.08 2.11
CA SER A 42 -9.68 -3.00 2.00
C SER A 42 -8.87 -3.19 0.72
N ARG A 43 -8.94 -2.22 -0.20
CA ARG A 43 -8.03 -2.11 -1.33
C ARG A 43 -6.90 -1.22 -0.84
N SER A 44 -5.94 -1.80 -0.14
CA SER A 44 -4.75 -1.08 0.34
C SER A 44 -3.54 -1.27 -0.59
N VAL A 45 -3.59 -2.28 -1.47
CA VAL A 45 -2.54 -2.59 -2.46
C VAL A 45 -3.12 -2.80 -3.86
N THR A 46 -2.28 -2.60 -4.87
CA THR A 46 -2.58 -3.02 -6.25
C THR A 46 -2.44 -4.53 -6.38
N ALA A 47 -2.85 -5.07 -7.53
CA ALA A 47 -2.72 -6.52 -7.80
C ALA A 47 -1.25 -6.98 -7.81
N SER A 48 -0.30 -6.07 -8.07
CA SER A 48 1.13 -6.34 -8.01
C SER A 48 1.75 -6.08 -6.64
N GLY A 49 0.95 -5.70 -5.64
CA GLY A 49 1.39 -5.49 -4.26
C GLY A 49 1.92 -4.09 -3.96
N TRP A 50 1.72 -3.10 -4.84
CA TRP A 50 2.13 -1.72 -4.56
C TRP A 50 1.12 -1.00 -3.65
N CYS A 51 1.59 -0.21 -2.68
CA CYS A 51 0.81 0.78 -1.93
C CYS A 51 1.50 2.16 -1.95
N PRO A 52 0.77 3.26 -1.69
CA PRO A 52 1.38 4.58 -1.64
C PRO A 52 2.49 4.76 -0.59
N GLY A 53 2.46 4.06 0.54
CA GLY A 53 3.43 4.11 1.64
C GLY A 53 4.82 3.62 1.23
N LEU A 54 4.90 2.65 0.32
CA LEU A 54 6.18 2.20 -0.28
C LEU A 54 6.89 3.32 -1.05
N ARG A 55 6.17 4.35 -1.53
CA ARG A 55 6.79 5.52 -2.16
C ARG A 55 7.56 6.35 -1.12
N SER A 56 7.06 6.44 0.10
CA SER A 56 7.64 7.24 1.18
C SER A 56 8.85 6.54 1.82
N GLU A 57 8.85 5.21 1.93
CA GLU A 57 10.03 4.44 2.38
C GLU A 57 11.25 4.66 1.47
N ARG A 58 11.01 4.92 0.18
CA ARG A 58 12.08 5.18 -0.80
C ARG A 58 12.83 6.51 -0.60
N VAL A 59 12.41 7.35 0.35
CA VAL A 59 13.02 8.67 0.64
C VAL A 59 13.87 8.64 1.92
N VAL A 60 13.91 7.54 2.68
CA VAL A 60 14.83 7.40 3.81
C VAL A 60 16.12 6.75 3.32
N GLY A 61 16.95 7.56 2.64
CA GLY A 61 18.24 7.09 2.12
C GLY A 61 18.93 8.11 1.21
N ASP A 62 19.07 9.35 1.66
CA ASP A 62 20.11 10.27 1.15
C ASP A 62 20.41 11.31 2.25
N GLU A 63 21.31 10.95 3.17
CA GLU A 63 22.20 11.88 3.89
C GLU A 63 23.58 11.23 4.03
#